data_AF-A0A2R8B5M0-F1
#
_entry.id   AF-A0A2R8B5M0-F1
#
_cell.length_a   1.000
_cell.length_b   1.000
_cell.length_c   1.000
_cell.angle_alpha   90.00
_cell.angle_beta   90.00
_cell.angle_gamma   90.00
#
_symmetry.space_group_name_H-M   'P 1'
#
loop_
_entity.id
_entity.type
_entity.pdbx_description
1 polymer ?
#
loop_
_entity_poly.entity_id
_entity_poly.type
_entity_poly.pdbx_seq_one_letter_code
_entity_poly.pdbx_strand_id
1 'polypeptide(L)'
;MPHKRVAVGARLTTAAMTKALASRLRIQAVQSLTAGLMIFVFTIAFSVTAKFLVSITAQVGRIGRGKQSKVVMMRISFLILFFGFVVPQIISAAHAQTAADLRGGGDPGGSIIPGYDSRTCDGTIEGAIRYNSSTTCAEFCDSSSWVCPSSSGIGYFVISSTTYDGNLSGLSGANSTCLSNLQSNNWLGKTEAGTLTSARVKAWLCDSSTCQNLEADTTYKFAVSGSTTVGGSAFVTDSNGAGPGYTTDWADSNTFDNATAHRYWTNFANNSTSLWGTTANSNHCNDWSDNTNSYQGQQGYENGTGAVRWNDSTVICSQSKYLICFVNP
;
A
#
# COMPACT_ATOMS: atom_id res chain seq x y z
N MET A 1 35.10 -29.90 3.17
CA MET A 1 34.06 -30.64 3.93
C MET A 1 32.91 -30.94 2.98
N PRO A 2 32.52 -32.21 2.75
CA PRO A 2 31.49 -32.54 1.76
C PRO A 2 30.09 -32.45 2.39
N HIS A 3 29.19 -31.68 1.77
CA HIS A 3 27.80 -31.57 2.19
C HIS A 3 27.00 -32.81 1.78
N LYS A 4 26.51 -33.53 2.79
CA LYS A 4 25.65 -34.70 2.70
C LYS A 4 24.23 -34.23 2.38
N ARG A 5 23.74 -34.47 1.15
CA ARG A 5 22.32 -34.25 0.79
C ARG A 5 21.47 -35.38 1.36
N VAL A 6 20.52 -35.03 2.24
CA VAL A 6 19.50 -35.94 2.78
C VAL A 6 18.25 -35.80 1.91
N ALA A 7 17.90 -36.85 1.18
CA ALA A 7 16.65 -36.93 0.43
C ALA A 7 15.53 -37.37 1.39
N VAL A 8 14.63 -36.45 1.73
CA VAL A 8 13.40 -36.76 2.48
C VAL A 8 12.32 -37.12 1.47
N GLY A 9 12.14 -38.41 1.23
CA GLY A 9 11.03 -38.94 0.44
C GLY A 9 9.75 -38.97 1.27
N ALA A 10 8.88 -37.98 1.08
CA ALA A 10 7.54 -37.97 1.66
C ALA A 10 6.66 -39.01 0.96
N ARG A 11 6.46 -40.18 1.59
CA ARG A 11 5.42 -41.14 1.17
C ARG A 11 4.05 -40.59 1.54
N LEU A 12 3.32 -40.03 0.57
CA LEU A 12 1.90 -39.78 0.71
C LEU A 12 1.17 -41.11 0.92
N THR A 13 0.47 -41.24 2.04
CA THR A 13 -0.27 -42.44 2.41
C THR A 13 -1.57 -42.51 1.60
N THR A 14 -1.89 -43.72 1.14
CA THR A 14 -3.05 -44.04 0.26
C THR A 14 -4.39 -43.56 0.81
N ALA A 15 -4.51 -43.37 2.13
CA ALA A 15 -5.69 -42.85 2.81
C ALA A 15 -6.00 -41.37 2.50
N ALA A 16 -4.98 -40.54 2.21
CA ALA A 16 -5.18 -39.15 1.81
C ALA A 16 -5.79 -39.05 0.41
N MET A 17 -5.40 -39.95 -0.50
CA MET A 17 -5.95 -40.02 -1.86
C MET A 17 -7.43 -40.45 -1.87
N THR A 18 -7.85 -41.38 -1.01
CA THR A 18 -9.25 -41.85 -0.99
C THR A 18 -10.22 -40.79 -0.45
N LYS A 19 -9.81 -40.00 0.55
CA LYS A 19 -10.62 -38.88 1.06
C LYS A 19 -10.77 -37.75 0.05
N ALA A 20 -9.70 -37.44 -0.71
CA ALA A 20 -9.75 -36.45 -1.78
C ALA A 20 -10.67 -36.88 -2.93
N LEU A 21 -10.73 -38.18 -3.24
CA LEU A 21 -11.63 -38.70 -4.29
C LEU A 21 -13.11 -38.61 -3.87
N ALA A 22 -13.43 -38.89 -2.60
CA ALA A 22 -14.79 -38.83 -2.09
C ALA A 22 -15.36 -37.41 -2.00
N SER A 23 -14.53 -36.39 -1.72
CA SER A 23 -14.99 -34.99 -1.72
C SER A 23 -15.24 -34.46 -3.13
N ARG A 24 -14.43 -34.86 -4.12
CA ARG A 24 -14.61 -34.51 -5.54
C ARG A 24 -15.95 -35.01 -6.09
N LEU A 25 -16.34 -36.25 -5.76
CA LEU A 25 -17.63 -36.80 -6.17
C LEU A 25 -18.82 -36.04 -5.57
N ARG A 26 -18.70 -35.50 -4.34
CA ARG A 26 -19.77 -34.71 -3.71
C ARG A 26 -19.95 -33.34 -4.34
N ILE A 27 -18.86 -32.65 -4.68
CA ILE A 27 -18.94 -31.29 -5.26
C ILE A 27 -19.49 -31.34 -6.69
N GLN A 28 -19.04 -32.29 -7.51
CA GLN A 28 -19.61 -32.48 -8.85
C GLN A 28 -21.10 -32.84 -8.80
N ALA A 29 -21.52 -33.68 -7.86
CA ALA A 29 -22.93 -34.01 -7.68
C ALA A 29 -23.80 -32.78 -7.33
N VAL A 30 -23.29 -31.86 -6.49
CA VAL A 30 -24.02 -30.63 -6.10
C VAL A 30 -24.13 -29.65 -7.27
N GLN A 31 -23.06 -29.46 -8.04
CA GLN A 31 -23.08 -28.57 -9.21
C GLN A 31 -23.98 -29.12 -10.34
N SER A 32 -24.01 -30.44 -10.54
CA SER A 32 -24.95 -31.06 -11.49
C SER A 32 -26.40 -30.97 -11.00
N LEU A 33 -26.64 -31.04 -9.68
CA LEU A 33 -27.99 -30.89 -9.11
C LEU A 33 -28.54 -29.48 -9.29
N THR A 34 -27.72 -28.44 -9.07
CA THR A 34 -28.16 -27.04 -9.20
C THR A 34 -28.40 -26.66 -10.66
N ALA A 35 -27.55 -27.11 -11.59
CA ALA A 35 -27.80 -26.95 -13.02
C ALA A 35 -29.08 -27.69 -13.46
N GLY A 36 -29.29 -28.91 -12.97
CA GLY A 36 -30.51 -29.69 -13.25
C GLY A 36 -31.78 -29.03 -12.69
N LEU A 37 -31.72 -28.48 -11.47
CA LEU A 37 -32.85 -27.78 -10.84
C LEU A 37 -33.21 -26.50 -11.61
N MET A 38 -32.21 -25.74 -12.06
CA MET A 38 -32.41 -24.55 -12.90
C MET A 38 -33.12 -24.91 -14.22
N ILE A 39 -32.63 -25.95 -14.93
CA ILE A 39 -33.25 -26.41 -16.18
C ILE A 39 -34.69 -26.89 -15.95
N PHE A 40 -34.95 -27.60 -14.84
CA PHE A 40 -36.28 -28.09 -14.50
C PHE A 40 -37.26 -26.95 -14.22
N VAL A 41 -36.84 -25.93 -13.45
CA VAL A 41 -37.65 -24.74 -13.17
C VAL A 41 -37.96 -23.96 -14.45
N PHE A 42 -36.98 -23.77 -15.33
CA PHE A 42 -37.19 -23.13 -16.63
C PHE A 42 -38.16 -23.90 -17.53
N THR A 43 -38.06 -25.23 -17.54
CA THR A 43 -38.92 -26.08 -18.37
C THR A 43 -40.38 -26.05 -17.89
N ILE A 44 -40.60 -26.06 -16.57
CA ILE A 44 -41.94 -25.90 -15.99
C ILE A 44 -42.50 -24.52 -16.30
N ALA A 45 -41.72 -23.45 -16.09
CA ALA A 45 -42.16 -22.08 -16.36
C ALA A 45 -42.55 -21.91 -17.83
N PHE A 46 -41.75 -22.43 -18.75
CA PHE A 46 -42.04 -22.38 -20.19
C PHE A 46 -43.31 -23.17 -20.55
N SER A 47 -43.47 -24.38 -20.02
CA SER A 47 -44.64 -25.24 -20.28
C SER A 47 -45.94 -24.61 -19.77
N VAL A 48 -45.93 -24.02 -18.57
CA VAL A 48 -47.10 -23.33 -18.00
C VAL A 48 -47.44 -22.10 -18.85
N THR A 49 -46.44 -21.32 -19.26
CA THR A 49 -46.64 -20.11 -20.09
C THR A 49 -47.21 -20.47 -21.46
N ALA A 50 -46.68 -21.50 -22.11
CA ALA A 50 -47.15 -21.98 -23.41
C ALA A 50 -48.61 -22.49 -23.36
N LYS A 51 -48.97 -23.32 -22.38
CA LYS A 51 -50.34 -23.81 -22.20
C LYS A 51 -51.33 -22.66 -21.93
N PHE A 52 -50.87 -21.65 -21.19
CA PHE A 52 -51.69 -20.49 -20.86
C PHE A 52 -51.92 -19.58 -22.06
N LEU A 53 -50.90 -19.34 -22.89
CA LEU A 53 -51.04 -18.60 -24.15
C LEU A 53 -52.07 -19.26 -25.07
N VAL A 54 -52.01 -20.59 -25.25
CA VAL A 54 -52.99 -21.34 -26.05
C VAL A 54 -54.41 -21.18 -25.51
N SER A 55 -54.59 -21.16 -24.18
CA SER A 55 -55.89 -20.95 -23.55
C SER A 55 -56.45 -19.54 -23.80
N ILE A 56 -55.59 -18.51 -23.75
CA ILE A 56 -55.99 -17.14 -24.05
C ILE A 56 -56.41 -17.01 -25.52
N THR A 57 -55.63 -17.55 -26.46
CA THR A 57 -55.96 -17.44 -27.90
C THR A 57 -57.29 -18.14 -28.22
N ALA A 58 -57.58 -19.26 -27.56
CA ALA A 58 -58.86 -19.96 -27.68
C ALA A 58 -60.05 -19.17 -27.09
N GLN A 59 -59.82 -18.40 -26.02
CA GLN A 59 -60.85 -17.56 -25.38
C GLN A 59 -61.13 -16.29 -26.19
N VAL A 60 -60.10 -15.68 -26.81
CA VAL A 60 -60.24 -14.46 -27.62
C VAL A 60 -61.07 -14.72 -28.88
N GLY A 61 -61.01 -15.92 -29.47
CA GLY A 61 -61.82 -16.30 -30.63
C GLY A 61 -63.34 -16.42 -30.38
N ARG A 62 -63.80 -16.48 -29.12
CA ARG A 62 -65.23 -16.62 -28.77
C ARG A 62 -65.90 -15.32 -28.29
N ILE A 63 -65.17 -14.21 -28.26
CA ILE A 63 -65.71 -12.92 -27.84
C ILE A 63 -66.45 -12.28 -29.02
N GLY A 64 -67.72 -12.63 -29.19
CA GLY A 64 -68.69 -11.78 -29.86
C GLY A 64 -68.94 -10.50 -29.04
N ARG A 65 -69.29 -9.39 -29.70
CA ARG A 65 -69.39 -8.00 -29.20
C ARG A 65 -70.40 -7.74 -28.05
N GLY A 66 -70.40 -8.52 -26.98
CA GLY A 66 -71.24 -8.32 -25.80
C GLY A 66 -70.41 -8.07 -24.54
N LYS A 67 -70.48 -6.84 -24.01
CA LYS A 67 -70.02 -6.40 -22.67
C LYS A 67 -68.90 -7.25 -22.05
N GLN A 68 -67.65 -6.87 -22.31
CA GLN A 68 -66.48 -7.40 -21.61
C GLN A 68 -66.62 -7.24 -20.09
N SER A 69 -66.61 -8.36 -19.36
CA SER A 69 -66.67 -8.40 -17.90
C SER A 69 -65.39 -7.81 -17.30
N LYS A 70 -65.54 -6.87 -16.37
CA LYS A 70 -64.44 -6.24 -15.59
C LYS A 70 -63.42 -7.24 -15.05
N VAL A 71 -63.83 -8.49 -14.83
CA VAL A 71 -62.99 -9.58 -14.31
C VAL A 71 -61.88 -9.99 -15.28
N VAL A 72 -62.11 -9.93 -16.59
CA VAL A 72 -61.11 -10.30 -17.60
C VAL A 72 -60.01 -9.25 -17.68
N MET A 73 -60.37 -7.97 -17.60
CA MET A 73 -59.42 -6.85 -17.61
C MET A 73 -58.51 -6.87 -16.37
N MET A 74 -59.06 -7.17 -15.19
CA MET A 74 -58.29 -7.23 -13.94
C MET A 74 -57.23 -8.36 -13.95
N ARG A 75 -57.51 -9.49 -14.60
CA ARG A 75 -56.54 -10.61 -14.70
C ARG A 75 -55.37 -10.29 -15.64
N ILE A 76 -55.61 -9.55 -16.71
CA ILE A 76 -54.57 -9.16 -17.68
C ILE A 76 -53.61 -8.13 -17.05
N SER A 77 -54.14 -7.14 -16.32
CA SER A 77 -53.30 -6.13 -15.64
C SER A 77 -52.39 -6.73 -14.56
N PHE A 78 -52.87 -7.72 -13.79
CA PHE A 78 -52.05 -8.38 -12.77
C PHE A 78 -50.90 -9.18 -13.38
N LEU A 79 -51.12 -9.82 -14.54
CA LEU A 79 -50.11 -10.56 -15.29
C LEU A 79 -49.02 -9.67 -15.87
N ILE A 80 -49.38 -8.50 -16.42
CA ILE A 80 -48.41 -7.54 -16.97
C ILE A 80 -47.52 -6.98 -15.85
N LEU A 81 -48.08 -6.70 -14.66
CA LEU A 81 -47.30 -6.26 -13.50
C LEU A 81 -46.37 -7.37 -12.98
N PHE A 82 -46.85 -8.61 -12.89
CA PHE A 82 -46.03 -9.72 -12.39
C PHE A 82 -44.86 -10.05 -13.33
N PHE A 83 -45.11 -10.15 -14.64
CA PHE A 83 -44.03 -10.46 -15.62
C PHE A 83 -43.15 -9.25 -15.95
N GLY A 84 -43.69 -8.04 -15.95
CA GLY A 84 -42.94 -6.82 -16.28
C GLY A 84 -42.02 -6.34 -15.15
N PHE A 85 -42.37 -6.60 -13.87
CA PHE A 85 -41.62 -6.06 -12.73
C PHE A 85 -40.83 -7.13 -11.95
N VAL A 86 -41.34 -8.36 -11.83
CA VAL A 86 -40.70 -9.39 -10.98
C VAL A 86 -39.60 -10.16 -11.73
N VAL A 87 -39.81 -10.43 -13.02
CA VAL A 87 -38.85 -11.23 -13.82
C VAL A 87 -37.51 -10.52 -14.05
N PRO A 88 -37.45 -9.20 -14.34
CA PRO A 88 -36.16 -8.51 -14.52
C PRO A 88 -35.33 -8.46 -13.22
N GLN A 89 -35.98 -8.34 -12.05
CA GLN A 89 -35.31 -8.25 -10.74
C GLN A 89 -34.61 -9.55 -10.33
N ILE A 90 -35.03 -10.70 -10.86
CA ILE A 90 -34.40 -12.01 -10.56
C ILE A 90 -33.15 -12.25 -11.45
N ILE A 91 -33.01 -11.54 -12.57
CA ILE A 91 -31.92 -11.74 -13.53
C ILE A 91 -30.70 -10.83 -13.21
N SER A 92 -30.87 -9.75 -12.44
CA SER A 92 -29.81 -8.76 -12.17
C SER A 92 -28.81 -9.13 -11.04
N ALA A 93 -29.03 -10.23 -10.31
CA ALA A 93 -28.22 -10.57 -9.14
C ALA A 93 -27.05 -11.55 -9.42
N ALA A 94 -26.80 -11.91 -10.69
CA ALA A 94 -25.80 -12.91 -11.04
C ALA A 94 -24.58 -12.33 -11.79
N HIS A 95 -24.10 -11.16 -11.41
CA HIS A 95 -22.66 -10.86 -11.57
C HIS A 95 -21.92 -11.42 -10.36
N ALA A 96 -22.00 -12.73 -10.17
CA ALA A 96 -20.99 -13.41 -9.38
C ALA A 96 -19.69 -13.22 -10.15
N GLN A 97 -18.78 -12.39 -9.63
CA GLN A 97 -17.38 -12.45 -10.04
C GLN A 97 -16.93 -13.89 -9.75
N THR A 98 -16.94 -14.74 -10.77
CA THR A 98 -16.24 -16.01 -10.71
C THR A 98 -14.76 -15.64 -10.70
N ALA A 99 -14.14 -15.64 -9.53
CA ALA A 99 -12.70 -15.77 -9.47
C ALA A 99 -12.34 -17.02 -10.28
N ALA A 100 -11.72 -16.82 -11.45
CA ALA A 100 -11.26 -17.91 -12.28
C ALA A 100 -10.04 -18.53 -11.58
N ASP A 101 -10.27 -19.64 -10.88
CA ASP A 101 -9.21 -20.41 -10.24
C ASP A 101 -8.57 -21.35 -11.28
N LEU A 102 -7.54 -20.88 -11.97
CA LEU A 102 -6.83 -21.62 -13.04
C LEU A 102 -5.84 -22.67 -12.48
N ARG A 103 -6.27 -23.53 -11.55
CA ARG A 103 -5.42 -24.60 -11.00
C ARG A 103 -5.59 -25.91 -11.75
N GLY A 104 -4.49 -26.43 -12.29
CA GLY A 104 -4.33 -27.87 -12.50
C GLY A 104 -4.35 -28.58 -11.14
N GLY A 105 -5.25 -29.54 -10.94
CA GLY A 105 -5.62 -30.08 -9.63
C GLY A 105 -4.46 -30.61 -8.78
N GLY A 106 -4.34 -30.11 -7.54
CA GLY A 106 -3.42 -30.68 -6.55
C GLY A 106 -3.35 -29.96 -5.20
N ASP A 107 -3.36 -28.62 -5.14
CA ASP A 107 -2.99 -27.89 -3.91
C ASP A 107 -4.10 -27.01 -3.30
N PRO A 108 -4.31 -27.02 -1.96
CA PRO A 108 -5.46 -26.40 -1.30
C PRO A 108 -5.32 -24.90 -0.93
N GLY A 109 -4.31 -24.16 -1.41
CA GLY A 109 -4.07 -22.77 -0.96
C GLY A 109 -4.55 -21.69 -1.93
N GLY A 110 -5.79 -21.20 -1.83
CA GLY A 110 -6.34 -20.09 -2.64
C GLY A 110 -5.56 -18.77 -2.53
N SER A 111 -4.99 -18.30 -3.64
CA SER A 111 -4.59 -16.93 -4.03
C SER A 111 -3.75 -17.07 -5.31
N ILE A 112 -3.86 -16.15 -6.27
CA ILE A 112 -3.16 -16.16 -7.57
C ILE A 112 -1.71 -16.67 -7.42
N ILE A 113 -1.29 -17.67 -8.22
CA ILE A 113 0.12 -18.09 -8.32
C ILE A 113 0.69 -17.33 -9.52
N PRO A 114 1.45 -16.24 -9.33
CA PRO A 114 2.06 -15.56 -10.45
C PRO A 114 3.13 -16.48 -11.03
N GLY A 115 2.98 -16.84 -12.30
CA GLY A 115 4.04 -17.50 -13.05
C GLY A 115 5.18 -16.54 -13.37
N TYR A 116 6.35 -17.07 -13.71
CA TYR A 116 7.36 -16.26 -14.37
C TYR A 116 6.89 -15.92 -15.78
N ASP A 117 6.82 -14.63 -16.09
CA ASP A 117 6.49 -14.12 -17.42
C ASP A 117 7.69 -13.35 -17.96
N SER A 118 8.27 -13.85 -19.05
CA SER A 118 9.43 -13.24 -19.71
C SER A 118 9.07 -12.19 -20.75
N ARG A 119 7.77 -11.93 -20.99
CA ARG A 119 7.35 -10.89 -21.92
C ARG A 119 7.82 -9.52 -21.43
N THR A 120 8.24 -8.66 -22.36
CA THR A 120 8.51 -7.24 -22.07
C THR A 120 7.22 -6.58 -21.59
N CYS A 121 7.28 -5.81 -20.51
CA CYS A 121 6.14 -4.98 -20.13
C CYS A 121 5.95 -3.88 -21.16
N ASP A 122 4.77 -3.84 -21.75
CA ASP A 122 4.34 -2.82 -22.69
C ASP A 122 2.83 -2.57 -22.51
N GLY A 123 2.26 -1.62 -23.26
CA GLY A 123 0.83 -1.30 -23.18
C GLY A 123 -0.12 -2.44 -23.58
N THR A 124 0.37 -3.57 -24.12
CA THR A 124 -0.48 -4.73 -24.44
C THR A 124 -0.73 -5.64 -23.24
N ILE A 125 0.14 -5.58 -22.22
CA ILE A 125 0.05 -6.37 -21.00
C ILE A 125 0.06 -5.52 -19.72
N GLU A 126 -0.30 -4.25 -19.81
CA GLU A 126 -0.52 -3.37 -18.67
C GLU A 126 -1.47 -4.03 -17.65
N GLY A 127 -1.11 -3.97 -16.36
CA GLY A 127 -1.85 -4.60 -15.26
C GLY A 127 -1.58 -6.10 -15.09
N ALA A 128 -0.79 -6.73 -15.96
CA ALA A 128 -0.34 -8.10 -15.74
C ALA A 128 0.50 -8.19 -14.46
N ILE A 129 0.39 -9.32 -13.74
CA ILE A 129 1.14 -9.59 -12.50
C ILE A 129 2.04 -10.81 -12.73
N ARG A 130 3.30 -10.73 -12.34
CA ARG A 130 4.26 -11.85 -12.38
C ARG A 130 5.02 -11.97 -11.08
N TYR A 131 5.68 -13.11 -10.85
CA TYR A 131 6.67 -13.23 -9.79
C TYR A 131 8.06 -13.32 -10.42
N ASN A 132 8.96 -12.44 -10.01
CA ASN A 132 10.33 -12.41 -10.50
C ASN A 132 11.27 -12.87 -9.38
N SER A 133 11.81 -14.09 -9.51
CA SER A 133 12.68 -14.68 -8.49
C SER A 133 14.02 -13.96 -8.34
N SER A 134 14.43 -13.14 -9.32
CA SER A 134 15.65 -12.34 -9.22
C SER A 134 15.47 -11.12 -8.32
N THR A 135 14.28 -10.55 -8.29
CA THR A 135 13.90 -9.41 -7.43
C THR A 135 13.15 -9.86 -6.17
N THR A 136 12.77 -11.14 -6.08
CA THR A 136 12.01 -11.77 -4.98
C THR A 136 10.67 -11.11 -4.68
N CYS A 137 10.06 -10.42 -5.67
CA CYS A 137 8.77 -9.76 -5.51
C CYS A 137 7.78 -10.13 -6.63
N ALA A 138 6.49 -9.98 -6.29
CA ALA A 138 5.44 -9.92 -7.29
C ALA A 138 5.55 -8.55 -7.98
N GLU A 139 5.62 -8.54 -9.31
CA GLU A 139 5.69 -7.33 -10.13
C GLU A 139 4.36 -7.14 -10.85
N PHE A 140 3.96 -5.89 -11.10
CA PHE A 140 2.91 -5.56 -12.06
C PHE A 140 3.47 -4.75 -13.21
N CYS A 141 2.88 -4.88 -14.40
CA CYS A 141 3.28 -4.12 -15.58
C CYS A 141 2.59 -2.75 -15.61
N ASP A 142 3.36 -1.67 -15.66
CA ASP A 142 2.89 -0.28 -15.64
C ASP A 142 2.76 0.37 -17.03
N SER A 143 2.65 -0.45 -18.09
CA SER A 143 2.71 -0.09 -19.53
C SER A 143 4.10 0.07 -20.15
N SER A 144 5.18 0.10 -19.35
CA SER A 144 6.54 0.29 -19.85
C SER A 144 7.61 -0.53 -19.13
N SER A 145 7.35 -0.91 -17.88
CA SER A 145 8.28 -1.58 -17.00
C SER A 145 7.55 -2.53 -16.04
N TRP A 146 8.24 -3.60 -15.66
CA TRP A 146 7.76 -4.47 -14.59
C TRP A 146 8.16 -3.84 -13.25
N VAL A 147 7.16 -3.36 -12.52
CA VAL A 147 7.34 -2.66 -11.27
C VAL A 147 7.00 -3.64 -10.16
N CYS A 148 7.95 -3.94 -9.27
CA CYS A 148 7.54 -4.45 -7.97
C CYS A 148 6.75 -3.33 -7.32
N PRO A 149 5.46 -3.55 -6.94
CA PRO A 149 4.82 -2.66 -5.99
C PRO A 149 5.73 -2.72 -4.79
N SER A 150 6.57 -1.69 -4.67
CA SER A 150 7.58 -1.68 -3.66
C SER A 150 6.78 -1.84 -2.38
N SER A 151 7.15 -2.82 -1.56
CA SER A 151 7.35 -2.43 -0.18
C SER A 151 8.37 -1.30 -0.30
N SER A 152 7.92 -0.05 -0.54
CA SER A 152 8.77 1.11 -0.40
C SER A 152 9.39 0.85 0.95
N GLY A 153 10.68 0.53 0.92
CA GLY A 153 11.33 -0.01 2.10
C GLY A 153 11.04 0.96 3.24
N ILE A 154 11.09 0.47 4.46
CA ILE A 154 10.88 1.38 5.57
C ILE A 154 12.09 2.29 5.61
N GLY A 155 11.88 3.57 5.31
CA GLY A 155 12.87 4.60 5.53
C GLY A 155 13.05 4.84 7.02
N TYR A 156 14.16 5.47 7.39
CA TYR A 156 14.42 5.85 8.77
C TYR A 156 14.70 7.34 8.88
N PHE A 157 14.19 7.96 9.92
CA PHE A 157 14.37 9.36 10.26
C PHE A 157 15.02 9.41 11.64
N VAL A 158 16.34 9.54 11.66
CA VAL A 158 17.19 9.22 12.81
C VAL A 158 17.91 10.47 13.29
N ILE A 159 17.69 10.88 14.54
CA ILE A 159 18.48 11.97 15.13
C ILE A 159 19.86 11.45 15.55
N SER A 160 20.91 12.26 15.33
CA SER A 160 22.30 11.89 15.64
C SER A 160 22.53 11.69 17.13
N SER A 161 23.56 10.92 17.49
CA SER A 161 23.93 10.68 18.90
C SER A 161 24.71 11.84 19.53
N THR A 162 25.23 12.75 18.71
CA THR A 162 26.06 13.89 19.10
C THR A 162 25.61 15.16 18.39
N THR A 163 26.13 16.30 18.83
CA THR A 163 25.87 17.61 18.25
C THR A 163 27.04 18.12 17.39
N TYR A 164 26.74 19.02 16.45
CA TYR A 164 27.66 19.60 15.49
C TYR A 164 27.39 21.11 15.37
N ASP A 165 28.43 21.89 15.12
CA ASP A 165 28.26 23.31 14.76
C ASP A 165 27.74 23.47 13.32
N GLY A 166 27.59 24.71 12.87
CA GLY A 166 27.08 25.04 11.53
C GLY A 166 28.07 24.76 10.38
N ASN A 167 29.34 24.45 10.65
CA ASN A 167 30.32 24.14 9.61
C ASN A 167 30.36 22.63 9.36
N LEU A 168 29.43 22.17 8.55
CA LEU A 168 29.30 20.77 8.15
C LEU A 168 30.03 20.48 6.83
N SER A 169 30.86 21.40 6.33
CA SER A 169 31.47 21.31 4.99
C SER A 169 30.43 21.17 3.86
N GLY A 170 29.34 21.93 3.96
CA GLY A 170 28.20 21.87 3.04
C GLY A 170 27.31 20.65 3.20
N LEU A 171 26.31 20.51 2.33
CA LEU A 171 25.40 19.35 2.36
C LEU A 171 26.13 18.02 2.17
N SER A 172 27.20 17.99 1.36
CA SER A 172 28.01 16.78 1.16
C SER A 172 28.72 16.34 2.44
N GLY A 173 29.30 17.26 3.20
CA GLY A 173 29.92 16.94 4.48
C GLY A 173 28.87 16.59 5.54
N ALA A 174 27.72 17.26 5.57
CA ALA A 174 26.60 16.89 6.44
C ALA A 174 26.11 15.44 6.18
N ASN A 175 25.97 15.06 4.90
CA ASN A 175 25.63 13.68 4.51
C ASN A 175 26.68 12.67 4.98
N SER A 176 27.96 13.01 4.86
CA SER A 176 29.07 12.15 5.29
C SER A 176 29.08 12.00 6.82
N THR A 177 28.80 13.08 7.55
CA THR A 177 28.63 13.08 9.00
C THR A 177 27.48 12.17 9.42
N CYS A 178 26.32 12.28 8.75
CA CYS A 178 25.18 11.40 8.99
C CYS A 178 25.50 9.93 8.72
N LEU A 179 26.13 9.61 7.58
CA LEU A 179 26.53 8.24 7.26
C LEU A 179 27.47 7.67 8.31
N SER A 180 28.51 8.42 8.69
CA SER A 180 29.46 8.00 9.72
C SER A 180 28.76 7.79 11.07
N ASN A 181 27.90 8.72 11.49
CA ASN A 181 27.18 8.61 12.76
C ASN A 181 26.30 7.34 12.81
N LEU A 182 25.52 7.09 11.75
CA LEU A 182 24.62 5.92 11.70
C LEU A 182 25.36 4.60 11.54
N GLN A 183 26.53 4.59 10.88
CA GLN A 183 27.37 3.39 10.76
C GLN A 183 28.03 3.04 12.10
N SER A 184 28.54 4.04 12.83
CA SER A 184 29.27 3.83 14.09
C SER A 184 28.39 3.45 15.28
N ASN A 185 27.11 3.80 15.28
CA ASN A 185 26.21 3.58 16.42
C ASN A 185 25.11 2.57 16.11
N ASN A 186 24.65 1.83 17.12
CA ASN A 186 23.44 1.02 17.02
C ASN A 186 22.20 1.88 17.25
N TRP A 187 21.10 1.53 16.61
CA TRP A 187 19.82 2.22 16.75
C TRP A 187 18.65 1.31 16.39
N LEU A 188 17.45 1.64 16.85
CA LEU A 188 16.24 0.85 16.62
C LEU A 188 15.89 0.79 15.13
N GLY A 189 15.91 -0.39 14.52
CA GLY A 189 15.59 -0.57 13.10
C GLY A 189 16.80 -0.64 12.15
N LYS A 190 18.04 -0.56 12.66
CA LYS A 190 19.26 -0.53 11.84
C LYS A 190 19.42 -1.75 10.94
N THR A 191 19.05 -2.93 11.43
CA THR A 191 19.17 -4.17 10.65
C THR A 191 18.15 -4.20 9.52
N GLU A 192 16.94 -3.73 9.78
CA GLU A 192 15.85 -3.62 8.82
C GLU A 192 16.11 -2.53 7.76
N ALA A 193 16.86 -1.49 8.10
CA ALA A 193 17.31 -0.47 7.16
C ALA A 193 18.32 -0.98 6.13
N GLY A 194 18.89 -2.18 6.32
CA GLY A 194 19.86 -2.77 5.41
C GLY A 194 21.19 -2.01 5.34
N THR A 195 21.88 -2.12 4.20
CA THR A 195 23.21 -1.51 4.03
C THR A 195 23.11 0.01 3.94
N LEU A 196 23.79 0.70 4.86
CA LEU A 196 23.90 2.15 4.89
C LEU A 196 24.99 2.61 3.92
N THR A 197 24.59 3.35 2.88
CA THR A 197 25.48 3.89 1.84
C THR A 197 25.30 5.41 1.69
N SER A 198 26.25 6.08 1.07
CA SER A 198 26.17 7.52 0.77
C SER A 198 25.05 7.91 -0.20
N ALA A 199 24.50 6.93 -0.94
CA ALA A 199 23.34 7.13 -1.80
C ALA A 199 22.04 7.21 -0.97
N ARG A 200 21.92 6.39 0.08
CA ARG A 200 20.69 6.25 0.87
C ARG A 200 20.65 7.13 2.11
N VAL A 201 21.81 7.42 2.70
CA VAL A 201 21.91 8.23 3.92
C VAL A 201 22.19 9.68 3.56
N LYS A 202 21.31 10.57 4.01
CA LYS A 202 21.44 12.02 3.83
C LYS A 202 21.14 12.74 5.14
N ALA A 203 21.69 13.93 5.30
CA ALA A 203 21.28 14.86 6.33
C ALA A 203 19.98 15.55 5.89
N TRP A 204 19.02 15.62 6.80
CA TRP A 204 17.77 16.35 6.59
C TRP A 204 18.00 17.85 6.77
N LEU A 205 18.51 18.49 5.72
CA LEU A 205 18.93 19.89 5.70
C LEU A 205 18.62 20.55 4.35
N CYS A 206 18.46 21.87 4.38
CA CYS A 206 18.47 22.73 3.20
C CYS A 206 19.67 23.68 3.21
N ASP A 207 20.35 23.85 2.08
CA ASP A 207 21.22 25.02 1.86
C ASP A 207 20.42 26.17 1.21
N SER A 208 21.07 27.23 0.71
CA SER A 208 20.41 28.35 0.04
C SER A 208 19.65 27.98 -1.25
N SER A 209 19.98 26.84 -1.85
CA SER A 209 19.53 26.44 -3.18
C SER A 209 18.66 25.18 -3.18
N THR A 210 18.94 24.24 -2.28
CA THR A 210 18.48 22.86 -2.37
C THR A 210 18.11 22.34 -0.98
N CYS A 211 16.96 21.67 -0.91
CA CYS A 211 16.55 20.87 0.24
C CYS A 211 16.73 19.38 -0.05
N GLN A 212 17.27 18.65 0.92
CA GLN A 212 17.33 17.19 0.87
C GLN A 212 16.00 16.62 1.37
N ASN A 213 15.03 16.54 0.47
CA ASN A 213 13.71 15.95 0.76
C ASN A 213 13.80 14.42 0.85
N LEU A 214 12.84 13.84 1.56
CA LEU A 214 12.65 12.40 1.66
C LEU A 214 12.03 11.88 0.35
N GLU A 215 12.05 10.56 0.12
CA GLU A 215 11.33 9.97 -1.00
C GLU A 215 9.82 10.18 -0.85
N ALA A 216 9.13 10.42 -1.97
CA ALA A 216 7.70 10.60 -2.00
C ALA A 216 6.97 9.31 -1.60
N ASP A 217 5.76 9.45 -1.04
CA ASP A 217 4.85 8.35 -0.71
C ASP A 217 5.52 7.18 0.06
N THR A 218 6.47 7.52 0.94
CA THR A 218 7.35 6.56 1.62
C THR A 218 7.14 6.63 3.12
N THR A 219 7.11 5.46 3.76
CA THR A 219 6.99 5.35 5.23
C THR A 219 8.36 5.48 5.87
N TYR A 220 8.51 6.42 6.80
CA TYR A 220 9.71 6.61 7.60
C TYR A 220 9.45 6.35 9.07
N LYS A 221 10.34 5.59 9.72
CA LYS A 221 10.31 5.37 11.17
C LYS A 221 11.28 6.30 11.89
N PHE A 222 10.84 6.84 13.02
CA PHE A 222 11.72 7.56 13.94
C PHE A 222 12.70 6.61 14.62
N ALA A 223 13.92 7.08 14.85
CA ALA A 223 14.89 6.43 15.71
C ALA A 223 15.89 7.44 16.29
N VAL A 224 16.65 7.01 17.29
CA VAL A 224 17.75 7.79 17.87
C VAL A 224 19.05 7.01 17.72
N SER A 225 20.04 7.63 17.07
CA SER A 225 21.37 7.04 16.95
C SER A 225 21.99 6.81 18.33
N GLY A 226 22.51 5.62 18.58
CA GLY A 226 23.04 5.21 19.89
C GLY A 226 22.00 4.58 20.82
N SER A 227 20.71 4.55 20.46
CA SER A 227 19.65 3.94 21.26
C SER A 227 18.88 2.88 20.49
N THR A 228 18.86 1.64 21.01
CA THR A 228 18.11 0.53 20.42
C THR A 228 16.68 0.41 20.94
N THR A 229 16.22 1.34 21.78
CA THR A 229 14.91 1.26 22.46
C THR A 229 14.02 2.48 22.24
N VAL A 230 14.56 3.57 21.70
CA VAL A 230 13.81 4.81 21.40
C VAL A 230 13.47 4.86 19.92
N GLY A 231 12.23 5.25 19.61
CA GLY A 231 11.72 5.38 18.24
C GLY A 231 10.62 4.36 17.90
N GLY A 232 10.42 4.11 16.61
CA GLY A 232 9.49 3.10 16.10
C GLY A 232 8.13 3.62 15.65
N SER A 233 7.71 4.81 16.09
CA SER A 233 6.63 5.55 15.42
C SER A 233 7.01 5.83 13.97
N ALA A 234 6.01 6.03 13.12
CA ALA A 234 6.22 6.26 11.70
C ALA A 234 5.36 7.40 11.17
N PHE A 235 5.77 7.96 10.05
CA PHE A 235 4.97 8.86 9.22
C PHE A 235 5.13 8.49 7.75
N VAL A 236 4.24 8.99 6.91
CA VAL A 236 4.31 8.82 5.45
C VAL A 236 4.51 10.19 4.83
N THR A 237 5.47 10.29 3.90
CA THR A 237 5.67 11.49 3.10
C THR A 237 4.59 11.62 2.03
N ASP A 238 4.30 12.84 1.60
CA ASP A 238 3.42 13.11 0.46
C ASP A 238 4.14 12.89 -0.88
N SER A 239 3.46 13.22 -1.97
CA SER A 239 3.98 13.09 -3.34
C SER A 239 5.22 13.97 -3.62
N ASN A 240 5.57 14.90 -2.74
CA ASN A 240 6.74 15.78 -2.86
C ASN A 240 7.87 15.40 -1.89
N GLY A 241 7.69 14.33 -1.09
CA GLY A 241 8.64 13.98 -0.04
C GLY A 241 8.48 14.82 1.24
N ALA A 242 7.36 15.54 1.38
CA ALA A 242 7.06 16.34 2.56
C ALA A 242 6.30 15.52 3.61
N GLY A 243 6.63 15.71 4.88
CA GLY A 243 6.00 15.03 6.01
C GLY A 243 5.86 15.96 7.21
N PRO A 244 5.32 15.49 8.35
CA PRO A 244 4.77 14.15 8.55
C PRO A 244 3.24 14.09 8.39
N GLY A 245 2.57 15.19 8.05
CA GLY A 245 1.11 15.26 7.84
C GLY A 245 0.30 15.48 9.11
N TYR A 246 0.95 15.73 10.26
CA TYR A 246 0.32 15.96 11.56
C TYR A 246 1.03 17.06 12.35
N THR A 247 0.45 17.46 13.48
CA THR A 247 0.91 18.61 14.29
C THR A 247 1.47 18.27 15.66
N THR A 248 1.48 17.00 16.07
CA THR A 248 2.08 16.52 17.34
C THR A 248 3.60 16.68 17.36
N ASP A 249 4.16 16.96 18.53
CA ASP A 249 5.61 16.99 18.76
C ASP A 249 6.29 15.63 18.50
N TRP A 250 7.63 15.63 18.47
CA TRP A 250 8.48 14.44 18.26
C TRP A 250 9.25 14.05 19.54
N ALA A 251 8.70 14.41 20.71
CA ALA A 251 9.36 14.29 22.01
C ALA A 251 8.79 13.13 22.84
N ASP A 252 8.33 12.04 22.22
CA ASP A 252 7.87 10.86 22.94
C ASP A 252 8.87 9.69 22.81
N SER A 253 8.73 8.67 23.64
CA SER A 253 9.62 7.50 23.62
C SER A 253 9.59 6.72 22.31
N ASN A 254 8.52 6.89 21.51
CA ASN A 254 8.35 6.24 20.22
C ASN A 254 8.89 7.12 19.06
N THR A 255 9.40 8.32 19.34
CA THR A 255 9.96 9.28 18.38
C THR A 255 11.42 9.58 18.73
N PHE A 256 11.77 10.78 19.20
CA PHE A 256 13.15 11.15 19.55
C PHE A 256 13.44 11.16 21.06
N ASP A 257 12.45 10.77 21.90
CA ASP A 257 12.50 10.80 23.37
C ASP A 257 12.56 12.21 23.98
N ASN A 258 11.67 12.51 24.94
CA ASN A 258 11.52 13.83 25.58
C ASN A 258 12.70 14.21 26.47
N ALA A 259 13.49 13.23 26.91
CA ALA A 259 14.41 13.41 28.03
C ALA A 259 15.45 14.53 27.80
N THR A 260 15.73 14.85 26.55
CA THR A 260 16.86 15.72 26.14
C THR A 260 16.44 16.98 25.39
N ALA A 261 15.16 17.12 25.00
CA ALA A 261 14.63 18.32 24.35
C ALA A 261 15.51 18.78 23.16
N HIS A 262 15.83 17.84 22.26
CA HIS A 262 16.78 18.00 21.18
C HIS A 262 16.46 19.21 20.29
N ARG A 263 17.51 19.97 20.00
CA ARG A 263 17.53 21.04 18.98
C ARG A 263 18.46 20.60 17.85
N TYR A 264 17.99 20.72 16.62
CA TYR A 264 18.71 20.23 15.44
C TYR A 264 18.70 21.25 14.31
N TRP A 265 19.71 21.19 13.45
CA TRP A 265 19.77 22.01 12.24
C TRP A 265 18.75 21.52 11.18
N THR A 266 18.12 22.44 10.45
CA THR A 266 17.11 22.11 9.43
C THR A 266 17.18 23.01 8.19
N ASN A 267 17.02 24.33 8.38
CA ASN A 267 16.78 25.33 7.33
C ASN A 267 15.60 25.06 6.39
N PHE A 268 14.63 24.28 6.83
CA PHE A 268 13.36 24.12 6.13
C PHE A 268 12.45 25.34 6.35
N ALA A 269 11.82 25.84 5.28
CA ALA A 269 10.86 26.93 5.37
C ALA A 269 9.57 26.54 6.12
N ASN A 270 8.92 27.51 6.74
CA ASN A 270 7.62 27.36 7.39
C ASN A 270 6.50 27.72 6.41
N ASN A 271 6.12 26.78 5.55
CA ASN A 271 4.99 26.93 4.61
C ASN A 271 3.72 26.22 5.08
N SER A 272 3.80 25.37 6.10
CA SER A 272 2.68 24.61 6.67
C SER A 272 2.95 24.23 8.13
N THR A 273 1.89 23.97 8.89
CA THR A 273 1.99 23.48 10.28
C THR A 273 2.03 21.95 10.37
N SER A 274 1.57 21.24 9.34
CA SER A 274 1.51 19.77 9.33
C SER A 274 2.51 19.14 8.38
N LEU A 275 3.05 19.91 7.43
CA LEU A 275 4.06 19.47 6.47
C LEU A 275 5.25 20.41 6.51
N TRP A 276 6.48 19.88 6.53
CA TRP A 276 7.66 20.70 6.36
C TRP A 276 7.74 21.26 4.93
N GLY A 277 8.40 22.41 4.81
CA GLY A 277 8.68 22.99 3.49
C GLY A 277 9.53 22.08 2.62
N THR A 278 9.42 22.21 1.31
CA THR A 278 10.39 21.63 0.35
C THR A 278 11.37 22.68 -0.16
N THR A 279 11.28 23.90 0.39
CA THR A 279 12.12 25.06 0.07
C THR A 279 12.93 25.49 1.29
N ALA A 280 14.07 26.11 1.00
CA ALA A 280 15.00 26.61 2.00
C ALA A 280 14.47 27.88 2.68
N ASN A 281 14.86 28.07 3.94
CA ASN A 281 14.85 29.38 4.60
C ASN A 281 16.19 30.11 4.32
N SER A 282 16.29 31.39 4.68
CA SER A 282 17.47 32.23 4.45
C SER A 282 18.60 32.02 5.49
N ASN A 283 18.46 31.09 6.43
CA ASN A 283 19.36 30.94 7.57
C ASN A 283 20.04 29.56 7.54
N HIS A 284 21.13 29.46 6.79
CA HIS A 284 21.81 28.19 6.46
C HIS A 284 23.29 28.18 6.81
N CYS A 285 23.79 29.01 7.74
CA CYS A 285 25.20 29.00 8.13
C CYS A 285 26.18 29.09 6.95
N ASN A 286 25.88 29.99 6.00
CA ASN A 286 26.60 30.12 4.75
C ASN A 286 26.70 28.78 4.00
N ASP A 287 25.55 28.14 3.75
CA ASP A 287 25.43 26.83 3.12
C ASP A 287 26.18 25.74 3.90
N TRP A 288 26.06 25.81 5.24
CA TRP A 288 26.66 24.88 6.20
C TRP A 288 28.18 24.78 6.07
N SER A 289 28.83 25.90 5.75
CA SER A 289 30.28 26.00 5.61
C SER A 289 30.95 26.92 6.64
N ASP A 290 30.16 27.52 7.53
CA ASP A 290 30.62 28.51 8.48
C ASP A 290 30.08 28.24 9.89
N ASN A 291 30.93 28.37 10.91
CA ASN A 291 30.60 28.20 12.32
C ASN A 291 30.92 29.46 13.16
N THR A 292 31.03 30.62 12.51
CA THR A 292 31.25 31.90 13.17
C THR A 292 29.95 32.47 13.74
N ASN A 293 30.08 33.51 14.55
CA ASN A 293 28.94 34.23 15.13
C ASN A 293 28.28 35.21 14.14
N SER A 294 28.83 35.37 12.93
CA SER A 294 28.34 36.32 11.92
C SER A 294 27.18 35.77 11.09
N TYR A 295 27.03 34.45 11.05
CA TYR A 295 25.95 33.78 10.34
C TYR A 295 24.98 33.13 11.32
N GLN A 296 23.76 32.92 10.83
CA GLN A 296 22.72 32.22 11.55
C GLN A 296 22.28 30.98 10.78
N GLY A 297 21.92 29.95 11.53
CA GLY A 297 21.25 28.76 11.05
C GLY A 297 19.86 28.68 11.64
N GLN A 298 18.93 28.12 10.87
CA GLN A 298 17.62 27.73 11.35
C GLN A 298 17.70 26.39 12.08
N GLN A 299 17.14 26.34 13.29
CA GLN A 299 16.96 25.09 14.03
C GLN A 299 15.49 24.67 14.09
N GLY A 300 15.28 23.38 14.30
CA GLY A 300 14.05 22.76 14.75
C GLY A 300 14.09 22.42 16.24
N TYR A 301 12.92 22.04 16.78
CA TYR A 301 12.77 21.63 18.17
C TYR A 301 11.79 20.47 18.30
N GLU A 302 12.23 19.33 18.84
CA GLU A 302 11.37 18.14 18.90
C GLU A 302 10.11 18.33 19.76
N ASN A 303 10.16 19.06 20.89
CA ASN A 303 8.96 19.35 21.70
C ASN A 303 8.08 20.44 21.06
N GLY A 304 8.50 20.99 19.92
CA GLY A 304 7.71 21.92 19.14
C GLY A 304 6.47 21.25 18.57
N THR A 305 5.38 21.99 18.52
CA THR A 305 4.19 21.60 17.74
C THR A 305 4.10 22.39 16.45
N GLY A 306 3.33 21.91 15.48
CA GLY A 306 3.21 22.57 14.20
C GLY A 306 4.58 22.70 13.48
N ALA A 307 4.83 23.86 12.88
CA ALA A 307 6.07 24.14 12.15
C ALA A 307 7.31 24.27 13.04
N VAL A 308 7.13 24.50 14.35
CA VAL A 308 8.24 24.66 15.32
C VAL A 308 9.17 23.45 15.34
N ARG A 309 8.64 22.26 14.99
CA ARG A 309 9.47 21.06 14.84
C ARG A 309 10.63 21.27 13.89
N TRP A 310 10.43 21.96 12.78
CA TRP A 310 11.46 22.13 11.75
C TRP A 310 11.87 23.57 11.48
N ASN A 311 11.16 24.53 12.06
CA ASN A 311 11.40 25.95 11.90
C ASN A 311 11.00 26.67 13.20
N ASP A 312 11.77 26.49 14.26
CA ASP A 312 11.55 27.13 15.56
C ASP A 312 12.18 28.54 15.61
N SER A 313 13.51 28.61 15.58
CA SER A 313 14.25 29.85 15.75
C SER A 313 15.54 29.87 14.93
N THR A 314 16.11 31.05 14.75
CA THR A 314 17.47 31.19 14.24
C THR A 314 18.45 31.25 15.41
N VAL A 315 19.64 30.68 15.21
CA VAL A 315 20.72 30.68 16.20
C VAL A 315 22.05 30.87 15.49
N ILE A 316 23.07 31.36 16.21
CA ILE A 316 24.42 31.54 15.65
C ILE A 316 25.06 30.19 15.32
N CYS A 317 25.85 30.15 14.24
CA CYS A 317 26.39 28.91 13.68
C CYS A 317 27.49 28.26 14.53
N SER A 318 28.03 28.96 15.53
CA SER A 318 28.96 28.37 16.50
C SER A 318 28.30 27.45 17.53
N GLN A 319 26.97 27.46 17.65
CA GLN A 319 26.27 26.57 18.57
C GLN A 319 26.25 25.15 18.05
N SER A 320 26.45 24.17 18.95
CA SER A 320 26.29 22.77 18.60
C SER A 320 24.82 22.35 18.66
N LYS A 321 24.34 21.70 17.59
CA LYS A 321 22.98 21.14 17.46
C LYS A 321 23.03 19.72 16.93
N TYR A 322 21.99 18.94 17.16
CA TYR A 322 21.86 17.63 16.56
C TYR A 322 21.65 17.74 15.04
N LEU A 323 21.84 16.64 14.33
CA LEU A 323 21.40 16.47 12.95
C LEU A 323 20.31 15.42 12.93
N ILE A 324 19.32 15.62 12.07
CA ILE A 324 18.45 14.52 11.66
C ILE A 324 19.03 13.94 10.37
N CYS A 325 19.25 12.63 10.36
CA CYS A 325 19.74 11.85 9.26
C CYS A 325 18.60 10.96 8.76
N PHE A 326 18.33 10.93 7.47
CA PHE A 326 17.38 9.99 6.92
C PHE A 326 18.06 8.89 6.10
N VAL A 327 17.45 7.71 6.13
CA VAL A 327 17.83 6.55 5.31
C VAL A 327 16.66 6.30 4.38
N ASN A 328 16.86 6.56 3.10
CA ASN A 328 15.89 6.14 2.09
C ASN A 328 15.89 4.62 1.95
N PRO A 329 14.77 4.03 1.52
CA PRO A 329 14.64 2.59 1.35
C PRO A 329 15.65 1.92 0.40
#